data_AF-A0A327UZU9-F1
#
_entry.id   AF-A0A327UZU9-F1
#
_cell.length_a   1.000
_cell.length_b   1.000
_cell.length_c   1.000
_cell.angle_alpha   90.00
_cell.angle_beta   90.00
_cell.angle_gamma   90.00
#
_symmetry.space_group_name_H-M   'P 1'
#
loop_
_entity.id
_entity.type
_entity.pdbx_description
1 polymer ?
#
loop_
_entity_poly.entity_id
_entity_poly.type
_entity_poly.pdbx_seq_one_letter_code
_entity_poly.pdbx_strand_id
1 'polypeptide(L)'
;MTVPTGPARCAHAACGKPVKKDSKTGRPKLYCDTQCRRRAQWARDRARRSVTGTPPPADEFSPAIATDIAAVAQQLQKAAQRQAPLEVRFGLAQLLQREVTCYVGVAVQDERAVGEAWSTIGMATGTSEASARACWSETKVAAQLAARPRNAAARRARQLDVERPVDWVFTRPAGRTQRAAARVLRRYLTALRDAAALSVEDVAREARMPNDAITLGVEGELIASWPVTYMVVTILGGDPGELRMAWEAASGEADYGSAAEAERSLGGVLRPLYLAAGAPPAPDLAARARLDPEDVEHALAGGLLDWRSTESLTAALDAEPSIVAPFWSICAQAKDGGA
;
A
#
# COMPACT_ATOMS: atom_id res chain seq x y z
N MET A 1 22.85 -44.47 -10.23
CA MET A 1 22.45 -44.35 -8.82
C MET A 1 21.05 -44.94 -8.67
N THR A 2 20.95 -46.17 -8.17
CA THR A 2 19.69 -46.89 -7.95
C THR A 2 19.02 -46.42 -6.66
N VAL A 3 17.86 -45.76 -6.78
CA VAL A 3 17.03 -45.39 -5.62
C VAL A 3 16.46 -46.68 -5.00
N PRO A 4 16.67 -46.95 -3.70
CA PRO A 4 16.06 -48.11 -3.07
C PRO A 4 14.56 -47.85 -2.92
N THR A 5 13.74 -48.51 -3.75
CA THR A 5 12.29 -48.62 -3.59
C THR A 5 11.97 -49.47 -2.35
N GLY A 6 12.12 -48.88 -1.17
CA GLY A 6 11.63 -49.46 0.07
C GLY A 6 10.09 -49.60 0.04
N PRO A 7 9.52 -50.58 0.77
CA PRO A 7 8.07 -50.74 0.86
C PRO A 7 7.43 -49.48 1.46
N ALA A 8 6.33 -49.01 0.85
CA ALA A 8 5.58 -47.87 1.36
C ALA A 8 5.16 -48.14 2.81
N ARG A 9 5.42 -47.20 3.71
CA ARG A 9 5.06 -47.32 5.14
C ARG A 9 3.67 -46.75 5.40
N CYS A 10 3.01 -47.28 6.43
CA CYS A 10 1.70 -46.84 6.88
C CYS A 10 1.72 -45.35 7.23
N ALA A 11 0.78 -44.57 6.70
CA ALA A 11 0.66 -43.12 6.92
C ALA A 11 0.20 -42.74 8.35
N HIS A 12 -0.09 -43.71 9.22
CA HIS A 12 -0.24 -43.46 10.66
C HIS A 12 1.14 -43.44 11.31
N ALA A 13 1.58 -42.25 11.76
CA ALA A 13 2.94 -42.00 12.26
C ALA A 13 3.42 -43.00 13.33
N ALA A 14 2.53 -43.47 14.20
CA ALA A 14 2.86 -44.41 15.27
C ALA A 14 2.91 -45.88 14.83
N CYS A 15 2.47 -46.23 13.62
CA CYS A 15 2.39 -47.62 13.17
C CYS A 15 3.69 -48.10 12.50
N GLY A 16 4.22 -47.33 11.54
CA GLY A 16 5.48 -47.66 10.83
C GLY A 16 5.49 -48.95 9.98
N LYS A 17 4.44 -49.78 10.03
CA LYS A 17 4.37 -51.07 9.31
C LYS A 17 4.38 -50.89 7.79
N PRO A 18 4.98 -51.83 7.04
CA PRO A 18 4.91 -51.83 5.58
C PRO A 18 3.48 -52.06 5.09
N VAL A 19 3.07 -51.31 4.06
CA VAL A 19 1.76 -51.46 3.41
C VAL A 19 1.91 -52.43 2.24
N LYS A 20 1.09 -53.50 2.25
CA LYS A 20 1.04 -54.45 1.15
C LYS A 20 0.51 -53.77 -0.11
N LYS A 21 1.31 -53.77 -1.19
CA LYS A 21 0.89 -53.33 -2.52
C LYS A 21 0.08 -54.45 -3.17
N ASP A 22 -1.21 -54.49 -2.88
CA ASP A 22 -2.12 -55.40 -3.56
C ASP A 22 -2.77 -54.66 -4.74
N SER A 23 -2.50 -55.16 -5.95
CA SER A 23 -3.01 -54.76 -7.28
C SER A 23 -2.21 -53.72 -8.08
N LYS A 24 -2.06 -54.01 -9.38
CA LYS A 24 -1.41 -53.17 -10.42
C LYS A 24 -2.33 -52.07 -10.97
N THR A 25 -3.59 -52.01 -10.52
CA THR A 25 -4.60 -51.07 -11.02
C THR A 25 -5.46 -50.58 -9.85
N GLY A 26 -5.21 -49.35 -9.40
CA GLY A 26 -5.95 -48.70 -8.32
C GLY A 26 -5.11 -47.70 -7.52
N ARG A 27 -5.78 -46.83 -6.76
CA ARG A 27 -5.11 -45.89 -5.85
C ARG A 27 -4.33 -46.68 -4.78
N PRO A 28 -3.03 -46.42 -4.56
CA PRO A 28 -2.24 -47.16 -3.59
C PRO A 28 -2.83 -47.02 -2.18
N LYS A 29 -2.87 -48.13 -1.44
CA LYS A 29 -3.27 -48.14 -0.02
C LYS A 29 -2.24 -47.34 0.78
N LEU A 30 -2.73 -46.43 1.63
CA LEU A 30 -1.90 -45.59 2.50
C LEU A 30 -1.77 -46.14 3.93
N TYR A 31 -2.57 -47.13 4.30
CA TYR A 31 -2.64 -47.68 5.65
C TYR A 31 -2.55 -49.19 5.60
N CYS A 32 -1.92 -49.81 6.60
CA CYS A 32 -1.80 -51.27 6.68
C CYS A 32 -3.15 -51.96 6.94
N ASP A 33 -4.08 -51.28 7.60
CA ASP A 33 -5.41 -51.78 7.94
C ASP A 33 -6.43 -50.64 8.17
N THR A 34 -7.69 -51.01 8.37
CA THR A 34 -8.80 -50.08 8.66
C THR A 34 -8.68 -49.42 10.04
N GLN A 35 -8.02 -50.05 11.01
CA GLN A 35 -7.81 -49.48 12.34
C GLN A 35 -6.82 -48.31 12.30
N CYS A 36 -5.71 -48.45 11.57
CA CYS A 36 -4.73 -47.38 11.34
C CYS A 36 -5.32 -46.22 10.55
N ARG A 37 -6.22 -46.49 9.59
CA ARG A 37 -7.01 -45.45 8.92
C ARG A 37 -7.89 -44.69 9.92
N ARG A 38 -8.64 -45.39 10.77
CA ARG A 38 -9.50 -44.77 11.81
C ARG A 38 -8.68 -43.98 12.83
N ARG A 39 -7.55 -44.51 13.31
CA ARG A 39 -6.66 -43.82 14.26
C ARG A 39 -6.02 -42.58 13.66
N ALA A 40 -5.58 -42.63 12.40
CA ALA A 40 -5.07 -41.47 11.68
C ALA A 40 -6.16 -40.40 11.46
N GLN A 41 -7.40 -40.82 11.19
CA GLN A 41 -8.54 -39.91 11.10
C GLN A 41 -8.86 -39.28 12.46
N TRP A 42 -8.92 -40.06 13.54
CA TRP A 42 -9.13 -39.57 14.90
C TRP A 42 -8.04 -38.60 15.36
N ALA A 43 -6.78 -38.85 15.00
CA ALA A 43 -5.68 -37.93 15.29
C ALA A 43 -5.85 -36.59 14.55
N ARG A 44 -6.30 -36.61 13.28
CA ARG A 44 -6.62 -35.39 12.53
C ARG A 44 -7.83 -34.66 13.11
N ASP A 45 -8.87 -35.40 13.50
CA ASP A 45 -10.07 -34.82 14.10
C ASP A 45 -9.78 -34.24 15.49
N ARG A 46 -8.92 -34.89 16.28
CA ARG A 46 -8.47 -34.38 17.58
C ARG A 46 -7.56 -33.16 17.41
N ALA A 47 -6.66 -33.16 16.42
CA ALA A 47 -5.86 -31.98 16.07
C ALA A 47 -6.74 -30.80 15.61
N ARG A 48 -7.85 -31.07 14.90
CA ARG A 48 -8.86 -30.05 14.55
C ARG A 48 -9.59 -29.53 15.78
N ARG A 49 -9.93 -30.41 16.74
CA ARG A 49 -10.59 -30.02 18.00
C ARG A 49 -9.67 -29.34 19.01
N SER A 50 -8.35 -29.58 18.97
CA SER A 50 -7.39 -28.85 19.81
C SER A 50 -7.09 -27.44 19.28
N VAL A 51 -7.49 -27.13 18.04
CA VAL A 51 -7.42 -25.77 17.46
C VAL A 51 -8.69 -24.96 17.76
N THR A 52 -9.78 -25.60 18.19
CA THR A 52 -10.95 -24.91 18.76
C THR A 52 -10.71 -24.62 20.23
N GLY A 53 -9.95 -23.55 20.51
CA GLY A 53 -10.15 -22.79 21.73
C GLY A 53 -11.59 -22.27 21.77
N THR A 54 -12.13 -22.12 22.98
CA THR A 54 -13.46 -21.54 23.25
C THR A 54 -13.73 -20.37 22.30
N PRO A 55 -14.81 -20.37 21.51
CA PRO A 55 -15.15 -19.23 20.67
C PRO A 55 -15.27 -18.00 21.59
N PRO A 56 -14.64 -16.86 21.24
CA PRO A 56 -14.89 -15.61 21.93
C PRO A 56 -16.40 -15.33 21.93
N PRO A 57 -16.93 -14.66 22.96
CA PRO A 57 -18.32 -14.22 22.97
C PRO A 57 -18.63 -13.45 21.67
N ALA A 58 -19.82 -13.68 21.11
CA ALA A 58 -20.25 -13.16 19.81
C ALA A 58 -20.14 -11.62 19.71
N ASP A 59 -20.26 -10.91 20.84
CA ASP A 59 -20.20 -9.46 20.97
C ASP A 59 -18.89 -8.80 20.47
N GLU A 60 -17.78 -9.54 20.33
CA GLU A 60 -16.50 -8.96 19.87
C GLU A 60 -16.29 -8.99 18.36
N PHE A 61 -17.07 -9.78 17.60
CA PHE A 61 -16.78 -10.00 16.17
C PHE A 61 -17.35 -8.91 15.26
N SER A 62 -18.58 -8.47 15.52
CA SER A 62 -19.27 -7.46 14.71
C SER A 62 -18.50 -6.13 14.59
N PRO A 63 -18.01 -5.48 15.68
CA PRO A 63 -17.25 -4.23 15.57
C PRO A 63 -15.86 -4.41 14.93
N ALA A 64 -15.21 -5.56 15.16
CA ALA A 64 -13.92 -5.86 14.53
C ALA A 64 -14.05 -6.04 13.01
N ILE A 65 -15.07 -6.78 12.54
CA ILE A 65 -15.32 -6.95 11.11
C ILE A 65 -15.72 -5.61 10.46
N ALA A 66 -16.53 -4.79 11.13
CA ALA A 66 -16.90 -3.46 10.63
C ALA A 66 -15.67 -2.54 10.44
N THR A 67 -14.72 -2.59 11.38
CA THR A 67 -13.45 -1.84 11.29
C THR A 67 -12.63 -2.31 10.08
N ASP A 68 -12.56 -3.62 9.85
CA ASP A 68 -11.85 -4.19 8.70
C ASP A 68 -12.51 -3.84 7.36
N ILE A 69 -13.85 -3.80 7.31
CA ILE A 69 -14.60 -3.34 6.12
C ILE A 69 -14.22 -1.90 5.79
N ALA A 70 -14.20 -1.00 6.78
CA ALA A 70 -13.84 0.40 6.57
C ALA A 70 -12.40 0.55 6.03
N ALA A 71 -11.46 -0.21 6.59
CA ALA A 71 -10.07 -0.21 6.14
C ALA A 71 -9.92 -0.69 4.68
N VAL A 72 -10.59 -1.78 4.30
CA VAL A 72 -10.53 -2.32 2.92
C VAL A 72 -11.23 -1.38 1.94
N ALA A 73 -12.35 -0.77 2.32
CA ALA A 73 -13.06 0.19 1.49
C ALA A 73 -12.19 1.43 1.19
N GLN A 74 -11.49 1.97 2.19
CA GLN A 74 -10.54 3.08 2.00
C GLN A 74 -9.38 2.68 1.07
N GLN A 75 -8.85 1.46 1.20
CA GLN A 75 -7.81 0.96 0.30
C GLN A 75 -8.31 0.86 -1.15
N LEU A 76 -9.52 0.34 -1.36
CA LEU A 76 -10.12 0.26 -2.69
C LEU A 76 -10.35 1.64 -3.30
N GLN A 77 -10.82 2.61 -2.51
CA GLN A 77 -11.00 4.00 -2.94
C GLN A 77 -9.66 4.61 -3.38
N LYS A 78 -8.61 4.48 -2.55
CA LYS A 78 -7.26 4.95 -2.88
C LYS A 78 -6.71 4.27 -4.13
N ALA A 79 -6.90 2.96 -4.28
CA ALA A 79 -6.49 2.22 -5.46
C ALA A 79 -7.24 2.66 -6.74
N ALA A 80 -8.52 3.00 -6.63
CA ALA A 80 -9.31 3.54 -7.74
C ALA A 80 -8.85 4.95 -8.14
N GLN A 81 -8.63 5.84 -7.17
CA GLN A 81 -8.13 7.20 -7.40
C GLN A 81 -6.75 7.19 -8.07
N ARG A 82 -5.87 6.27 -7.66
CA ARG A 82 -4.52 6.09 -8.22
C ARG A 82 -4.49 5.31 -9.54
N GLN A 83 -5.65 4.93 -10.08
CA GLN A 83 -5.77 4.09 -11.27
C GLN A 83 -4.91 2.81 -11.20
N ALA A 84 -4.88 2.17 -10.03
CA ALA A 84 -4.11 0.95 -9.81
C ALA A 84 -4.50 -0.15 -10.82
N PRO A 85 -3.60 -1.13 -11.07
CA PRO A 85 -3.89 -2.26 -11.95
C PRO A 85 -5.23 -2.93 -11.62
N LEU A 86 -5.91 -3.42 -12.65
CA LEU A 86 -7.26 -3.97 -12.54
C LEU A 86 -7.31 -5.12 -11.52
N GLU A 87 -6.25 -5.93 -11.47
CA GLU A 87 -6.08 -7.09 -10.60
C GLU A 87 -6.08 -6.67 -9.12
N VAL A 88 -5.44 -5.55 -8.80
CA VAL A 88 -5.38 -5.01 -7.43
C VAL A 88 -6.75 -4.52 -7.00
N ARG A 89 -7.43 -3.76 -7.86
CA ARG A 89 -8.78 -3.26 -7.58
C ARG A 89 -9.79 -4.42 -7.46
N PHE A 90 -9.66 -5.45 -8.28
CA PHE A 90 -10.49 -6.65 -8.21
C PHE A 90 -10.22 -7.47 -6.94
N GLY A 91 -8.95 -7.63 -6.55
CA GLY A 91 -8.59 -8.30 -5.30
C GLY A 91 -9.16 -7.58 -4.07
N LEU A 92 -9.08 -6.25 -4.03
CA LEU A 92 -9.66 -5.43 -2.95
C LEU A 92 -11.19 -5.47 -2.94
N ALA A 93 -11.84 -5.43 -4.11
CA ALA A 93 -13.29 -5.57 -4.22
C ALA A 93 -13.78 -6.95 -3.74
N GLN A 94 -13.09 -8.03 -4.12
CA GLN A 94 -13.40 -9.39 -3.64
C GLN A 94 -13.18 -9.53 -2.14
N LEU A 95 -12.12 -8.92 -1.61
CA LEU A 95 -11.86 -8.88 -0.17
C LEU A 95 -12.98 -8.15 0.57
N LEU A 96 -13.37 -6.97 0.10
CA LEU A 96 -14.47 -6.18 0.67
C LEU A 96 -15.78 -6.97 0.67
N GLN A 97 -16.12 -7.58 -0.47
CA GLN A 97 -17.31 -8.42 -0.58
C GLN A 97 -17.29 -9.57 0.43
N ARG A 98 -16.14 -10.21 0.63
CA ARG A 98 -15.99 -11.30 1.61
C ARG A 98 -16.18 -10.82 3.04
N GLU A 99 -15.56 -9.70 3.43
CA GLU A 99 -15.71 -9.13 4.78
C GLU A 99 -17.15 -8.71 5.07
N VAL A 100 -17.84 -8.09 4.11
CA VAL A 100 -19.27 -7.77 4.20
C VAL A 100 -20.10 -9.05 4.37
N THR A 101 -19.80 -10.10 3.61
CA THR A 101 -20.52 -11.38 3.75
C THR A 101 -20.30 -12.00 5.13
N CYS A 102 -19.08 -11.88 5.70
CA CYS A 102 -18.79 -12.34 7.05
C CYS A 102 -19.56 -11.55 8.10
N TYR A 103 -19.61 -10.21 7.96
CA TYR A 103 -20.36 -9.33 8.84
C TYR A 103 -21.84 -9.69 8.87
N VAL A 104 -22.47 -9.84 7.69
CA VAL A 104 -23.87 -10.24 7.60
C VAL A 104 -24.09 -11.60 8.28
N GLY A 105 -23.19 -12.56 8.08
CA GLY A 105 -23.28 -13.86 8.73
C GLY A 105 -23.24 -13.77 10.26
N VAL A 106 -22.37 -12.92 10.83
CA VAL A 106 -22.30 -12.71 12.28
C VAL A 106 -23.52 -11.97 12.79
N ALA A 107 -23.92 -10.87 12.16
CA ALA A 107 -25.10 -10.11 12.55
C ALA A 107 -26.37 -10.99 12.57
N VAL A 108 -26.52 -11.89 11.59
CA VAL A 108 -27.61 -12.87 11.58
C VAL A 108 -27.53 -13.84 12.76
N GLN A 109 -26.34 -14.28 13.18
CA GLN A 109 -26.18 -15.13 14.37
C GLN A 109 -26.48 -14.37 15.67
N ASP A 110 -26.07 -13.10 15.76
CA ASP A 110 -26.34 -12.24 16.91
C ASP A 110 -27.86 -12.07 17.10
N GLU A 111 -28.59 -11.73 16.03
CA GLU A 111 -30.06 -11.63 16.03
C GLU A 111 -30.72 -12.98 16.38
N ARG A 112 -30.17 -14.09 15.89
CA ARG A 112 -30.66 -15.43 16.23
C ARG A 112 -30.43 -15.79 17.69
N ALA A 113 -29.36 -15.31 18.30
CA ALA A 113 -29.02 -15.55 19.71
C ALA A 113 -29.96 -14.80 20.67
N VAL A 114 -30.45 -13.62 20.27
CA VAL A 114 -31.47 -12.86 21.03
C VAL A 114 -32.91 -13.35 20.76
N GLY A 115 -33.08 -14.33 19.88
CA GLY A 115 -34.34 -15.03 19.66
C GLY A 115 -35.12 -14.61 18.40
N GLU A 116 -34.54 -13.78 17.53
CA GLU A 116 -35.23 -13.24 16.36
C GLU A 116 -35.65 -14.33 15.37
N ALA A 117 -36.81 -14.20 14.73
CA ALA A 117 -37.35 -15.20 13.82
C ALA A 117 -36.66 -15.16 12.44
N TRP A 118 -36.50 -16.32 11.79
CA TRP A 118 -35.92 -16.40 10.44
C TRP A 118 -36.73 -15.62 9.39
N SER A 119 -38.04 -15.43 9.62
CA SER A 119 -38.89 -14.62 8.75
C SER A 119 -38.51 -13.13 8.79
N THR A 120 -38.25 -12.58 9.98
CA THR A 120 -37.78 -11.20 10.17
C THR A 120 -36.41 -11.00 9.54
N ILE A 121 -35.48 -11.92 9.78
CA ILE A 121 -34.12 -11.90 9.19
C ILE A 121 -34.20 -11.99 7.66
N GLY A 122 -35.08 -12.84 7.13
CA GLY A 122 -35.34 -12.94 5.70
C GLY A 122 -35.81 -11.60 5.11
N MET A 123 -36.80 -10.96 5.74
CA MET A 123 -37.26 -9.63 5.32
C MET A 123 -36.15 -8.58 5.34
N ALA A 124 -35.37 -8.51 6.42
CA ALA A 124 -34.28 -7.53 6.56
C ALA A 124 -33.15 -7.73 5.53
N THR A 125 -32.93 -8.96 5.09
CA THR A 125 -31.90 -9.31 4.10
C THR A 125 -32.41 -9.42 2.67
N GLY A 126 -33.71 -9.21 2.44
CA GLY A 126 -34.35 -9.38 1.13
C GLY A 126 -34.38 -10.84 0.63
N THR A 127 -34.37 -11.82 1.53
CA THR A 127 -34.38 -13.26 1.20
C THR A 127 -35.55 -14.00 1.83
N SER A 128 -35.94 -15.15 1.26
CA SER A 128 -36.97 -15.99 1.88
C SER A 128 -36.46 -16.66 3.15
N GLU A 129 -37.35 -16.99 4.09
CA GLU A 129 -37.00 -17.68 5.34
C GLU A 129 -36.16 -18.95 5.10
N ALA A 130 -36.59 -19.78 4.13
CA ALA A 130 -35.88 -21.00 3.76
C ALA A 130 -34.47 -20.72 3.22
N SER A 131 -34.31 -19.64 2.45
CA SER A 131 -33.01 -19.22 1.91
C SER A 131 -32.11 -18.66 3.01
N ALA A 132 -32.65 -17.85 3.92
CA ALA A 132 -31.92 -17.30 5.06
C ALA A 132 -31.35 -18.42 5.94
N ARG A 133 -32.19 -19.40 6.29
CA ARG A 133 -31.78 -20.57 7.07
C ARG A 133 -30.72 -21.42 6.36
N ALA A 134 -30.83 -21.54 5.04
CA ALA A 134 -29.86 -22.30 4.24
C ALA A 134 -28.52 -21.57 4.09
N CYS A 135 -28.53 -20.25 3.97
CA CYS A 135 -27.33 -19.43 3.75
C CYS A 135 -26.55 -19.18 5.03
N TRP A 136 -27.23 -18.89 6.15
CA TRP A 136 -26.61 -18.48 7.40
C TRP A 136 -26.76 -19.51 8.51
N SER A 137 -26.69 -20.81 8.18
CA SER A 137 -26.61 -21.83 9.22
C SER A 137 -25.35 -21.64 10.07
N GLU A 138 -25.42 -21.99 11.36
CA GLU A 138 -24.32 -21.82 12.31
C GLU A 138 -23.02 -22.46 11.80
N THR A 139 -23.14 -23.65 11.19
CA THR A 139 -22.00 -24.35 10.58
C THR A 139 -21.38 -23.59 9.41
N LYS A 140 -22.19 -22.94 8.56
CA LYS A 140 -21.68 -22.15 7.42
C LYS A 140 -21.03 -20.86 7.90
N VAL A 141 -21.66 -20.14 8.84
CA VAL A 141 -21.08 -18.92 9.41
C VAL A 141 -19.78 -19.23 10.15
N ALA A 142 -19.74 -20.31 10.96
CA ALA A 142 -18.51 -20.75 11.61
C ALA A 142 -17.41 -21.14 10.61
N ALA A 143 -17.75 -21.86 9.52
CA ALA A 143 -16.80 -22.19 8.47
C ALA A 143 -16.29 -20.94 7.74
N GLN A 144 -17.15 -19.96 7.50
CA GLN A 144 -16.81 -18.69 6.86
C GLN A 144 -15.91 -17.83 7.74
N LEU A 145 -16.17 -17.78 9.05
CA LEU A 145 -15.32 -17.12 10.04
C LEU A 145 -13.99 -17.86 10.29
N ALA A 146 -13.97 -19.18 10.16
CA ALA A 146 -12.74 -19.96 10.25
C ALA A 146 -11.87 -19.82 9.00
N ALA A 147 -12.50 -19.68 7.82
CA ALA A 147 -11.83 -19.36 6.57
C ALA A 147 -11.42 -17.88 6.47
N ARG A 148 -12.02 -17.02 7.30
CA ARG A 148 -11.61 -15.63 7.46
C ARG A 148 -10.17 -15.61 7.97
N PRO A 149 -9.23 -14.99 7.25
CA PRO A 149 -7.91 -14.76 7.80
C PRO A 149 -8.07 -13.76 8.96
N ARG A 150 -8.12 -14.26 10.21
CA ARG A 150 -8.14 -13.44 11.44
C ARG A 150 -6.90 -12.60 11.47
N ASN A 151 -6.93 -11.40 10.88
CA ASN A 151 -5.93 -10.33 10.88
C ASN A 151 -4.48 -10.70 11.22
N ALA A 152 -4.02 -11.83 10.69
CA ALA A 152 -2.67 -12.05 10.26
C ALA A 152 -2.38 -11.13 9.07
N ALA A 153 -3.38 -10.49 8.44
CA ALA A 153 -3.18 -9.40 7.48
C ALA A 153 -2.85 -8.08 8.17
N ALA A 154 -3.55 -7.66 9.24
CA ALA A 154 -3.14 -6.49 10.04
C ALA A 154 -1.87 -6.76 10.87
N ARG A 155 -1.68 -8.00 11.36
CA ARG A 155 -0.47 -8.41 12.09
C ARG A 155 0.70 -8.77 11.18
N ARG A 156 0.50 -9.29 9.97
CA ARG A 156 1.54 -9.32 8.92
C ARG A 156 1.75 -7.94 8.33
N ALA A 157 0.78 -7.04 8.23
CA ALA A 157 1.08 -5.65 7.87
C ALA A 157 1.98 -4.99 8.93
N ARG A 158 1.78 -5.29 10.23
CA ARG A 158 2.66 -4.83 11.32
C ARG A 158 3.95 -5.63 11.54
N GLN A 159 4.01 -6.91 11.18
CA GLN A 159 5.22 -7.76 11.35
C GLN A 159 6.07 -7.85 10.07
N LEU A 160 5.46 -7.67 8.89
CA LEU A 160 6.19 -7.38 7.66
C LEU A 160 6.76 -5.95 7.66
N ASP A 161 6.32 -5.09 8.57
CA ASP A 161 6.96 -3.78 8.81
C ASP A 161 8.33 -3.89 9.52
N VAL A 162 8.69 -5.07 10.03
CA VAL A 162 9.99 -5.28 10.71
C VAL A 162 10.95 -6.16 9.90
N GLU A 163 10.46 -7.00 8.96
CA GLU A 163 11.31 -7.79 8.06
C GLU A 163 10.67 -8.04 6.67
N ARG A 164 10.26 -6.99 5.95
CA ARG A 164 10.12 -7.08 4.48
C ARG A 164 11.26 -6.36 3.77
N PRO A 165 11.76 -6.91 2.64
CA PRO A 165 12.36 -6.06 1.63
C PRO A 165 11.30 -5.01 1.27
N VAL A 166 11.65 -3.74 1.36
CA VAL A 166 10.77 -2.62 1.05
C VAL A 166 10.05 -2.94 -0.27
N ASP A 167 8.71 -3.07 -0.26
CA ASP A 167 7.96 -3.25 -1.50
C ASP A 167 8.16 -1.96 -2.30
N TRP A 168 8.99 -2.01 -3.35
CA TRP A 168 9.33 -0.89 -4.21
C TRP A 168 8.13 -0.52 -5.09
N VAL A 169 7.13 0.12 -4.47
CA VAL A 169 5.94 0.59 -5.19
C VAL A 169 6.32 1.85 -5.95
N PHE A 170 6.17 1.78 -7.27
CA PHE A 170 6.42 2.88 -8.18
C PHE A 170 5.12 3.32 -8.86
N THR A 171 4.93 4.63 -8.97
CA THR A 171 3.80 5.24 -9.66
C THR A 171 4.30 6.06 -10.84
N ARG A 172 3.62 5.98 -11.98
CA ARG A 172 3.93 6.85 -13.12
C ARG A 172 3.19 8.18 -12.97
N PRO A 173 3.87 9.34 -13.08
CA PRO A 173 3.21 10.64 -12.95
C PRO A 173 2.21 10.85 -14.09
N ALA A 174 0.97 11.19 -13.72
CA ALA A 174 -0.15 11.44 -14.62
C ALA A 174 -0.54 12.93 -14.63
N GLY A 175 -0.61 13.54 -15.81
CA GLY A 175 -0.97 14.95 -15.94
C GLY A 175 0.21 15.93 -15.81
N ARG A 176 -0.09 17.22 -15.99
CA ARG A 176 0.92 18.29 -16.13
C ARG A 176 1.65 18.55 -14.80
N THR A 177 0.91 18.74 -13.71
CA THR A 177 1.47 19.06 -12.38
C THR A 177 2.31 17.91 -11.83
N GLN A 178 1.84 16.66 -11.92
CA GLN A 178 2.59 15.51 -11.44
C GLN A 178 3.92 15.32 -12.20
N ARG A 179 3.91 15.49 -13.53
CA ARG A 179 5.15 15.41 -14.34
C ARG A 179 6.11 16.56 -14.04
N ALA A 180 5.59 17.74 -13.75
CA ALA A 180 6.40 18.86 -13.32
C ALA A 180 7.06 18.57 -11.96
N ALA A 181 6.29 18.10 -10.98
CA ALA A 181 6.80 17.68 -9.67
C ALA A 181 7.84 16.56 -9.79
N ALA A 182 7.60 15.57 -10.65
CA ALA A 182 8.56 14.48 -10.93
C ALA A 182 9.91 15.01 -11.41
N ARG A 183 9.90 16.06 -12.26
CA ARG A 183 11.13 16.73 -12.71
C ARG A 183 11.85 17.48 -11.59
N VAL A 184 11.11 18.06 -10.63
CA VAL A 184 11.71 18.65 -9.41
C VAL A 184 12.43 17.57 -8.60
N LEU A 185 11.75 16.44 -8.33
CA LEU A 185 12.34 15.32 -7.60
C LEU A 185 13.61 14.82 -8.27
N ARG A 186 13.54 14.54 -9.58
CA ARG A 186 14.69 14.10 -10.38
C ARG A 186 15.89 15.04 -10.22
N ARG A 187 15.66 16.34 -10.39
CA ARG A 187 16.72 17.34 -10.34
C ARG A 187 17.37 17.39 -8.96
N TYR A 188 16.57 17.39 -7.90
CA TYR A 188 17.08 17.39 -6.54
C TYR A 188 17.82 16.09 -6.17
N LEU A 189 17.26 14.92 -6.50
CA LEU A 189 17.90 13.63 -6.25
C LEU A 189 19.21 13.47 -7.04
N THR A 190 19.25 13.96 -8.28
CA THR A 190 20.47 13.99 -9.09
C THR A 190 21.51 14.89 -8.45
N ALA A 191 21.14 16.12 -8.06
CA ALA A 191 22.06 17.06 -7.40
C ALA A 191 22.60 16.51 -6.07
N LEU A 192 21.76 15.88 -5.25
CA LEU A 192 22.20 15.22 -4.02
C LEU A 192 23.17 14.08 -4.28
N ARG A 193 22.88 13.23 -5.28
CA ARG A 193 23.78 12.13 -5.65
C ARG A 193 25.13 12.64 -6.12
N ASP A 194 25.13 13.66 -6.96
CA ASP A 194 26.35 14.26 -7.49
C ASP A 194 27.16 14.92 -6.36
N ALA A 195 26.51 15.60 -5.41
CA ALA A 195 27.15 16.18 -4.23
C ALA A 195 27.69 15.13 -3.26
N ALA A 196 26.99 14.00 -3.08
CA ALA A 196 27.42 12.87 -2.26
C ALA A 196 28.54 12.04 -2.94
N ALA A 197 28.82 12.29 -4.22
CA ALA A 197 29.74 11.52 -5.06
C ALA A 197 29.45 10.00 -5.05
N LEU A 198 28.16 9.63 -4.95
CA LEU A 198 27.72 8.24 -4.91
C LEU A 198 27.28 7.78 -6.30
N SER A 199 27.70 6.57 -6.70
CA SER A 199 27.16 5.95 -7.91
C SER A 199 25.75 5.41 -7.66
N VAL A 200 25.00 5.12 -8.75
CA VAL A 200 23.71 4.41 -8.65
C VAL A 200 23.88 3.06 -7.94
N GLU A 201 25.01 2.38 -8.17
CA GLU A 201 25.34 1.09 -7.54
C GLU A 201 25.56 1.21 -6.04
N ASP A 202 26.19 2.28 -5.58
CA ASP A 202 26.39 2.56 -4.16
C ASP A 202 25.06 2.81 -3.45
N VAL A 203 24.20 3.63 -4.06
CA VAL A 203 22.87 3.92 -3.53
C VAL A 203 22.02 2.65 -3.49
N ALA A 204 22.06 1.84 -4.55
CA ALA A 204 21.34 0.57 -4.62
C ALA A 204 21.81 -0.43 -3.56
N ARG A 205 23.13 -0.54 -3.37
CA ARG A 205 23.73 -1.38 -2.33
C ARG A 205 23.30 -0.95 -0.93
N GLU A 206 23.35 0.34 -0.64
CA GLU A 206 22.99 0.89 0.68
C GLU A 206 21.47 0.78 0.95
N ALA A 207 20.67 1.09 -0.06
CA ALA A 207 19.20 0.96 -0.02
C ALA A 207 18.72 -0.50 -0.06
N ARG A 208 19.61 -1.46 -0.35
CA ARG A 208 19.30 -2.87 -0.65
C ARG A 208 18.26 -3.00 -1.77
N MET A 209 18.39 -2.15 -2.78
CA MET A 209 17.52 -2.06 -3.95
C MET A 209 18.20 -2.62 -5.20
N PRO A 210 17.43 -3.11 -6.18
CA PRO A 210 17.91 -3.28 -7.54
C PRO A 210 18.37 -1.95 -8.18
N ASN A 211 19.42 -1.98 -9.01
CA ASN A 211 19.96 -0.79 -9.69
C ASN A 211 18.92 -0.11 -10.61
N ASP A 212 18.11 -0.90 -11.30
CA ASP A 212 17.02 -0.43 -12.15
C ASP A 212 15.95 0.33 -11.33
N ALA A 213 15.63 -0.15 -10.13
CA ALA A 213 14.71 0.52 -9.22
C ALA A 213 15.23 1.90 -8.75
N ILE A 214 16.53 2.01 -8.44
CA ILE A 214 17.17 3.30 -8.12
C ILE A 214 17.19 4.22 -9.35
N THR A 215 17.54 3.68 -10.51
CA THR A 215 17.62 4.44 -11.76
C THR A 215 16.26 5.05 -12.11
N LEU A 216 15.20 4.23 -12.14
CA LEU A 216 13.84 4.67 -12.47
C LEU A 216 13.31 5.73 -11.47
N GLY A 217 13.68 5.62 -10.19
CA GLY A 217 13.28 6.56 -9.14
C GLY A 217 14.07 7.87 -9.14
N VAL A 218 15.40 7.79 -9.18
CA VAL A 218 16.31 8.96 -9.13
C VAL A 218 16.27 9.74 -10.45
N GLU A 219 16.17 9.07 -11.58
CA GLU A 219 16.05 9.72 -12.88
C GLU A 219 14.61 10.20 -13.16
N GLY A 220 13.67 9.96 -12.24
CA GLY A 220 12.33 10.53 -12.24
C GLY A 220 11.39 9.99 -13.32
N GLU A 221 11.69 8.81 -13.89
CA GLU A 221 10.75 8.11 -14.78
C GLU A 221 9.54 7.59 -14.01
N LEU A 222 9.78 7.16 -12.76
CA LEU A 222 8.78 6.68 -11.84
C LEU A 222 8.93 7.37 -10.48
N ILE A 223 7.81 7.51 -9.78
CA ILE A 223 7.76 8.05 -8.43
C ILE A 223 7.77 6.89 -7.45
N ALA A 224 8.87 6.77 -6.72
CA ALA A 224 8.98 5.80 -5.64
C ALA A 224 8.00 6.15 -4.50
N SER A 225 7.60 5.15 -3.72
CA SER A 225 6.81 5.36 -2.50
C SER A 225 7.56 6.27 -1.51
N TRP A 226 6.83 6.95 -0.63
CA TRP A 226 7.44 7.86 0.33
C TRP A 226 8.55 7.23 1.19
N PRO A 227 8.38 6.02 1.76
CA PRO A 227 9.45 5.38 2.52
C PRO A 227 10.73 5.17 1.70
N VAL A 228 10.60 4.85 0.41
CA VAL A 228 11.74 4.66 -0.49
C VAL A 228 12.41 6.00 -0.80
N THR A 229 11.64 7.03 -1.15
CA THR A 229 12.15 8.38 -1.37
C THR A 229 12.86 8.91 -0.14
N TYR A 230 12.26 8.75 1.05
CA TYR A 230 12.85 9.15 2.33
C TYR A 230 14.21 8.48 2.53
N MET A 231 14.26 7.15 2.40
CA MET A 231 15.49 6.38 2.55
C MET A 231 16.57 6.81 1.56
N VAL A 232 16.23 6.97 0.28
CA VAL A 232 17.18 7.40 -0.75
C VAL A 232 17.73 8.79 -0.44
N VAL A 233 16.87 9.76 -0.08
CA VAL A 233 17.31 11.12 0.30
C VAL A 233 18.24 11.07 1.51
N THR A 234 17.92 10.25 2.52
CA THR A 234 18.79 10.07 3.70
C THR A 234 20.14 9.46 3.34
N ILE A 235 20.19 8.44 2.46
CA ILE A 235 21.44 7.85 1.97
C ILE A 235 22.30 8.90 1.25
N LEU A 236 21.67 9.77 0.47
CA LEU A 236 22.33 10.86 -0.24
C LEU A 236 22.67 12.07 0.65
N GLY A 237 22.37 12.02 1.95
CA GLY A 237 22.69 13.08 2.91
C GLY A 237 21.80 14.32 2.82
N GLY A 238 20.65 14.24 2.16
CA GLY A 238 19.67 15.32 2.09
C GLY A 238 18.65 15.30 3.24
N ASP A 239 17.81 16.34 3.29
CA ASP A 239 16.65 16.39 4.19
C ASP A 239 15.39 15.93 3.42
N PRO A 240 14.77 14.79 3.78
CA PRO A 240 13.54 14.34 3.16
C PRO A 240 12.39 15.36 3.30
N GLY A 241 12.35 16.15 4.37
CA GLY A 241 11.30 17.14 4.61
C GLY A 241 11.16 18.16 3.48
N GLU A 242 12.29 18.57 2.91
CA GLU A 242 12.35 19.54 1.80
C GLU A 242 11.66 19.02 0.53
N LEU A 243 11.61 17.69 0.32
CA LEU A 243 10.96 17.07 -0.84
C LEU A 243 9.50 16.66 -0.63
N ARG A 244 8.97 16.72 0.60
CA ARG A 244 7.68 16.10 0.92
C ARG A 244 6.57 16.59 0.00
N MET A 245 6.49 17.89 -0.21
CA MET A 245 5.44 18.51 -1.01
C MET A 245 5.59 18.23 -2.51
N ALA A 246 6.81 18.29 -3.03
CA ALA A 246 7.10 17.88 -4.40
C ALA A 246 6.77 16.40 -4.62
N TRP A 247 7.01 15.54 -3.63
CA TRP A 247 6.65 14.12 -3.69
C TRP A 247 5.14 13.88 -3.68
N GLU A 248 4.39 14.57 -2.81
CA GLU A 248 2.91 14.50 -2.79
C GLU A 248 2.33 14.96 -4.13
N ALA A 249 2.87 16.04 -4.70
CA ALA A 249 2.46 16.52 -6.01
C ALA A 249 2.79 15.52 -7.12
N ALA A 250 3.96 14.88 -7.08
CA ALA A 250 4.38 13.90 -8.09
C ALA A 250 3.61 12.58 -8.01
N SER A 251 3.27 12.13 -6.80
CA SER A 251 2.52 10.90 -6.54
C SER A 251 1.01 11.05 -6.72
N GLY A 252 0.52 12.29 -6.88
CA GLY A 252 -0.91 12.60 -6.96
C GLY A 252 -1.62 12.57 -5.61
N GLU A 253 -0.87 12.71 -4.52
CA GLU A 253 -1.40 12.80 -3.14
C GLU A 253 -1.60 14.24 -2.68
N ALA A 254 -1.11 15.24 -3.42
CA ALA A 254 -1.28 16.65 -3.07
C ALA A 254 -2.75 17.10 -3.18
N ASP A 255 -3.18 17.86 -2.18
CA ASP A 255 -4.44 18.59 -2.16
C ASP A 255 -4.15 20.10 -2.27
N TYR A 256 -4.90 20.80 -3.11
CA TYR A 256 -4.78 22.24 -3.36
C TYR A 256 -6.09 22.98 -3.03
N GLY A 257 -6.92 22.41 -2.16
CA GLY A 257 -8.27 22.89 -1.88
C GLY A 257 -8.35 24.29 -1.25
N SER A 258 -7.24 24.81 -0.69
CA SER A 258 -7.17 26.16 -0.12
C SER A 258 -6.09 27.04 -0.76
N ALA A 259 -6.28 28.37 -0.69
CA ALA A 259 -5.28 29.34 -1.15
C ALA A 259 -3.92 29.18 -0.42
N ALA A 260 -3.96 28.87 0.88
CA ALA A 260 -2.75 28.60 1.67
C ALA A 260 -2.03 27.30 1.23
N GLU A 261 -2.75 26.28 0.75
CA GLU A 261 -2.14 25.07 0.17
C GLU A 261 -1.55 25.35 -1.22
N ALA A 262 -2.24 26.15 -2.02
CA ALA A 262 -1.75 26.60 -3.31
C ALA A 262 -0.42 27.36 -3.14
N GLU A 263 -0.36 28.40 -2.29
CA GLU A 263 0.88 29.17 -2.02
C GLU A 263 2.01 28.28 -1.52
N ARG A 264 1.73 27.41 -0.52
CA ARG A 264 2.71 26.45 -0.03
C ARG A 264 3.26 25.56 -1.16
N SER A 265 2.42 25.16 -2.12
CA SER A 265 2.84 24.31 -3.23
C SER A 265 3.91 24.94 -4.12
N LEU A 266 3.89 26.26 -4.31
CA LEU A 266 4.92 26.98 -5.07
C LEU A 266 6.25 26.99 -4.33
N GLY A 267 6.23 27.30 -3.02
CA GLY A 267 7.42 27.20 -2.17
C GLY A 267 7.97 25.77 -2.12
N GLY A 268 7.09 24.78 -2.02
CA GLY A 268 7.42 23.35 -1.99
C GLY A 268 8.06 22.80 -3.27
N VAL A 269 8.02 23.52 -4.39
CA VAL A 269 8.76 23.18 -5.61
C VAL A 269 9.98 24.07 -5.84
N LEU A 270 9.92 25.35 -5.49
CA LEU A 270 11.06 26.27 -5.62
C LEU A 270 12.18 25.93 -4.65
N ARG A 271 11.83 25.50 -3.43
CA ARG A 271 12.80 25.20 -2.38
C ARG A 271 13.71 24.01 -2.72
N PRO A 272 13.21 22.85 -3.19
CA PRO A 272 14.06 21.79 -3.73
C PRO A 272 14.94 22.24 -4.91
N LEU A 273 14.43 23.09 -5.81
CA LEU A 273 15.23 23.61 -6.93
C LEU A 273 16.36 24.51 -6.44
N TYR A 274 16.10 25.33 -5.41
CA TYR A 274 17.09 26.16 -4.75
C TYR A 274 18.22 25.34 -4.12
N LEU A 275 17.86 24.27 -3.41
CA LEU A 275 18.84 23.37 -2.81
C LEU A 275 19.62 22.59 -3.88
N ALA A 276 18.94 22.13 -4.95
CA ALA A 276 19.58 21.44 -6.07
C ALA A 276 20.59 22.34 -6.81
N ALA A 277 20.38 23.65 -6.82
CA ALA A 277 21.31 24.64 -7.36
C ALA A 277 22.49 24.96 -6.42
N GLY A 278 22.64 24.22 -5.30
CA GLY A 278 23.70 24.42 -4.32
C GLY A 278 23.41 25.48 -3.27
N ALA A 279 22.13 25.83 -3.07
CA ALA A 279 21.69 26.85 -2.09
C ALA A 279 22.49 28.18 -2.20
N PRO A 280 22.51 28.81 -3.39
CA PRO A 280 23.27 30.04 -3.60
C PRO A 280 22.81 31.15 -2.64
N PRO A 281 23.71 32.04 -2.18
CA PRO A 281 23.31 33.18 -1.35
C PRO A 281 22.22 34.01 -2.03
N ALA A 282 21.25 34.52 -1.25
CA ALA A 282 20.13 35.29 -1.78
C ALA A 282 20.56 36.49 -2.65
N PRO A 283 21.60 37.27 -2.32
CA PRO A 283 22.08 38.37 -3.18
C PRO A 283 22.57 37.88 -4.56
N ASP A 284 23.29 36.75 -4.62
CA ASP A 284 23.83 36.21 -5.86
C ASP A 284 22.72 35.63 -6.75
N LEU A 285 21.71 35.03 -6.12
CA LEU A 285 20.53 34.54 -6.82
C LEU A 285 19.67 35.70 -7.34
N ALA A 286 19.45 36.72 -6.53
CA ALA A 286 18.74 37.95 -6.90
C ALA A 286 19.41 38.66 -8.08
N ALA A 287 20.74 38.80 -8.05
CA ALA A 287 21.50 39.39 -9.16
C ALA A 287 21.34 38.59 -10.47
N ARG A 288 21.39 37.25 -10.41
CA ARG A 288 21.20 36.39 -11.59
C ARG A 288 19.77 36.43 -12.12
N ALA A 289 18.78 36.47 -11.22
CA ALA A 289 17.36 36.55 -11.57
C ALA A 289 16.91 37.97 -11.95
N ARG A 290 17.73 38.99 -11.69
CA ARG A 290 17.39 40.42 -11.81
C ARG A 290 16.17 40.80 -10.96
N LEU A 291 16.13 40.29 -9.73
CA LEU A 291 15.09 40.52 -8.73
C LEU A 291 15.67 41.22 -7.49
N ASP A 292 14.79 41.73 -6.63
CA ASP A 292 15.18 42.14 -5.29
C ASP A 292 15.49 40.91 -4.42
N PRO A 293 16.52 40.92 -3.55
CA PRO A 293 16.71 39.89 -2.54
C PRO A 293 15.45 39.57 -1.73
N GLU A 294 14.62 40.56 -1.39
CA GLU A 294 13.38 40.36 -0.65
C GLU A 294 12.34 39.55 -1.47
N ASP A 295 12.25 39.78 -2.78
CA ASP A 295 11.38 39.01 -3.68
C ASP A 295 11.83 37.54 -3.77
N VAL A 296 13.14 37.30 -3.77
CA VAL A 296 13.70 35.93 -3.78
C VAL A 296 13.34 35.21 -2.49
N GLU A 297 13.53 35.85 -1.34
CA GLU A 297 13.16 35.26 -0.04
C GLU A 297 11.66 35.02 0.07
N HIS A 298 10.85 35.98 -0.38
CA HIS A 298 9.40 35.86 -0.45
C HIS A 298 8.98 34.65 -1.29
N ALA A 299 9.54 34.50 -2.50
CA ALA A 299 9.22 33.40 -3.40
C ALA A 299 9.63 32.04 -2.84
N LEU A 300 10.82 31.93 -2.23
CA LEU A 300 11.29 30.69 -1.59
C LEU A 300 10.44 30.31 -0.37
N ALA A 301 9.81 31.27 0.29
CA ALA A 301 8.83 31.04 1.35
C ALA A 301 7.42 30.67 0.84
N GLY A 302 7.20 30.59 -0.48
CA GLY A 302 5.91 30.27 -1.12
C GLY A 302 5.09 31.50 -1.52
N GLY A 303 5.67 32.69 -1.42
CA GLY A 303 5.10 33.92 -1.92
C GLY A 303 4.91 33.92 -3.44
N LEU A 304 3.80 34.50 -3.90
CA LEU A 304 3.50 34.58 -5.33
C LEU A 304 4.08 35.87 -5.92
N LEU A 305 5.08 35.71 -6.79
CA LEU A 305 5.55 36.78 -7.69
C LEU A 305 4.74 36.76 -9.00
N ASP A 306 4.89 37.80 -9.83
CA ASP A 306 4.39 37.74 -11.20
C ASP A 306 5.10 36.63 -11.99
N TRP A 307 4.50 36.20 -13.09
CA TRP A 307 5.00 35.07 -13.88
C TRP A 307 6.42 35.33 -14.42
N ARG A 308 6.71 36.53 -14.90
CA ARG A 308 8.02 36.86 -15.51
C ARG A 308 9.14 36.82 -14.46
N SER A 309 8.85 37.29 -13.25
CA SER A 309 9.78 37.20 -12.11
C SER A 309 9.99 35.75 -11.68
N THR A 310 8.93 34.95 -11.64
CA THR A 310 9.00 33.51 -11.32
C THR A 310 9.81 32.73 -12.37
N GLU A 311 9.63 33.03 -13.66
CA GLU A 311 10.44 32.45 -14.76
C GLU A 311 11.91 32.79 -14.61
N SER A 312 12.22 34.06 -14.32
CA SER A 312 13.60 34.54 -14.16
C SER A 312 14.29 33.90 -12.96
N LEU A 313 13.60 33.77 -11.83
CA LEU A 313 14.08 33.05 -10.65
C LEU A 313 14.33 31.57 -10.96
N THR A 314 13.38 30.90 -11.62
CA THR A 314 13.51 29.47 -11.97
C THR A 314 14.69 29.21 -12.89
N ALA A 315 14.89 30.08 -13.90
CA ALA A 315 16.04 30.01 -14.79
C ALA A 315 17.37 30.27 -14.06
N ALA A 316 17.40 31.18 -13.07
CA ALA A 316 18.58 31.43 -12.25
C ALA A 316 18.96 30.24 -11.34
N LEU A 317 18.00 29.35 -11.05
CA LEU A 317 18.22 28.05 -10.39
C LEU A 317 18.62 26.94 -11.39
N ASP A 318 18.90 27.31 -12.64
CA ASP A 318 19.21 26.41 -13.74
C ASP A 318 18.09 25.39 -14.03
N ALA A 319 16.86 25.71 -13.62
CA ALA A 319 15.67 24.90 -13.86
C ALA A 319 14.85 25.43 -15.03
N GLU A 320 14.17 24.53 -15.74
CA GLU A 320 13.26 24.91 -16.82
C GLU A 320 11.98 25.55 -16.24
N PRO A 321 11.56 26.77 -16.67
CA PRO A 321 10.37 27.42 -16.12
C PRO A 321 9.08 26.60 -16.26
N SER A 322 9.01 25.70 -17.24
CA SER A 322 7.87 24.79 -17.43
C SER A 322 7.65 23.82 -16.26
N ILE A 323 8.64 23.64 -15.36
CA ILE A 323 8.53 22.86 -14.12
C ILE A 323 7.71 23.63 -13.07
N VAL A 324 7.82 24.95 -13.01
CA VAL A 324 7.14 25.78 -12.00
C VAL A 324 5.79 26.30 -12.49
N ALA A 325 5.62 26.45 -13.81
CA ALA A 325 4.40 26.99 -14.44
C ALA A 325 3.08 26.38 -13.93
N PRO A 326 2.93 25.05 -13.74
CA PRO A 326 1.68 24.49 -13.25
C PRO A 326 1.32 24.93 -11.83
N PHE A 327 2.34 25.08 -10.96
CA PHE A 327 2.15 25.49 -9.56
C PHE A 327 1.84 26.98 -9.48
N TRP A 328 2.53 27.81 -10.27
CA TRP A 328 2.22 29.23 -10.36
C TRP A 328 0.77 29.47 -10.82
N SER A 329 0.29 28.73 -11.83
CA SER A 329 -1.11 28.83 -12.28
C SER A 329 -2.11 28.47 -11.18
N ILE A 330 -1.82 27.46 -10.35
CA ILE A 330 -2.67 27.06 -9.22
C ILE A 330 -2.71 28.18 -8.18
N CYS A 331 -1.57 28.76 -7.82
CA CYS A 331 -1.50 29.89 -6.88
C CYS A 331 -2.24 31.13 -7.39
N ALA A 332 -2.05 31.50 -8.65
CA ALA A 332 -2.69 32.67 -9.24
C ALA A 332 -4.22 32.52 -9.23
N GLN A 333 -4.74 31.36 -9.64
CA GLN A 333 -6.18 31.07 -9.61
C GLN A 333 -6.77 31.10 -8.18
N ALA A 334 -6.01 30.60 -7.20
CA ALA A 334 -6.46 30.61 -5.81
C ALA A 334 -6.51 32.02 -5.20
N LYS A 335 -5.62 32.93 -5.63
CA LYS A 335 -5.68 34.36 -5.25
C LYS A 335 -6.86 35.08 -5.91
N ASP A 336 -7.12 34.80 -7.18
CA ASP A 336 -8.20 35.43 -7.93
C ASP A 336 -9.60 34.95 -7.48
N GLY A 337 -9.71 33.68 -7.05
CA GLY A 337 -10.97 33.08 -6.56
C GLY A 337 -11.26 33.28 -5.07
N GLY A 338 -10.32 33.87 -4.32
CA GLY A 338 -10.44 34.18 -2.90
C GLY A 338 -10.76 35.64 -2.59
N ALA A 339 -10.96 36.48 -3.61
CA ALA A 339 -11.41 37.87 -3.52
C ALA A 339 -12.92 37.98 -3.73
#